data_AF-A0A2R6FTN6-F1
#
_entry.id   AF-A0A2R6FTN6-F1
#
_cell.length_a   1.000
_cell.length_b   1.000
_cell.length_c   1.000
_cell.angle_alpha   90.00
_cell.angle_beta   90.00
_cell.angle_gamma   90.00
#
_symmetry.space_group_name_H-M   'P 1'
#
loop_
_entity.id
_entity.type
_entity.pdbx_description
1 polymer ?
#
loop_
_entity_poly.entity_id
_entity_poly.type
_entity_poly.pdbx_seq_one_letter_code
_entity_poly.pdbx_strand_id
1 'polypeptide(L)'
;MPEETIHESERTRSRRGIASYLRRIADALRRGERVPADEEQTVTVDPPAETDLEVEVEREGDDVSLEIEMEWEEAEGDIETDIAASKATFDLYEDSAEEWRWRLVHDNGNIIADGGEGYASKHNAENGIESVKRNVAGARLVDESKDEQDEDPDVAGSNATFELFEDSADQWRWRLVHDNGEIVADGGQGYSSKQKAKQGLRSVRQNAPGAVVEEPE
;
A
#
# COMPACT_ATOMS: atom_id res chain seq x y z
N MET A 1 -16.32 -0.89 31.12
CA MET A 1 -14.89 -1.04 31.48
C MET A 1 -14.33 0.35 31.79
N PRO A 2 -13.08 0.54 32.26
CA PRO A 2 -12.37 1.77 31.90
C PRO A 2 -12.28 1.87 30.37
N GLU A 3 -12.13 3.08 29.85
CA GLU A 3 -11.82 3.34 28.45
C GLU A 3 -10.40 2.82 28.14
N GLU A 4 -10.23 2.13 27.01
CA GLU A 4 -8.95 1.55 26.59
C GLU A 4 -8.72 1.85 25.10
N THR A 5 -7.74 2.70 24.80
CA THR A 5 -7.36 3.06 23.43
C THR A 5 -6.46 1.99 22.83
N ILE A 6 -6.97 1.18 21.91
CA ILE A 6 -6.21 0.10 21.27
C ILE A 6 -5.20 0.64 20.23
N HIS A 7 -5.58 1.68 19.49
CA HIS A 7 -4.73 2.33 18.48
C HIS A 7 -5.02 3.82 18.40
N GLU A 8 -3.97 4.63 18.28
CA GLU A 8 -4.03 6.08 18.07
C GLU A 8 -3.00 6.45 16.99
N SER A 9 -3.39 7.28 16.01
CA SER A 9 -2.41 7.85 15.07
C SER A 9 -2.84 9.22 14.54
N GLU A 10 -2.05 10.26 14.86
CA GLU A 10 -2.21 11.60 14.31
C GLU A 10 -1.14 11.86 13.23
N ARG A 11 -1.57 12.25 12.02
CA ARG A 11 -0.68 12.61 10.90
C ARG A 11 -1.30 13.68 10.00
N THR A 12 -0.54 14.74 9.72
CA THR A 12 -0.90 15.73 8.70
C THR A 12 -0.91 15.08 7.32
N ARG A 13 -2.11 14.91 6.73
CA ARG A 13 -2.30 14.38 5.37
C ARG A 13 -2.81 15.47 4.42
N SER A 14 -2.48 15.36 3.14
CA SER A 14 -3.11 16.19 2.11
C SER A 14 -4.59 15.78 1.92
N ARG A 15 -5.38 16.63 1.24
CA ARG A 15 -6.79 16.30 0.93
C ARG A 15 -6.91 14.99 0.11
N ARG A 16 -5.92 14.62 -0.74
CA ARG A 16 -5.83 13.26 -1.36
C ARG A 16 -5.51 12.19 -0.34
N GLY A 17 -4.53 12.41 0.54
CA GLY A 17 -4.15 11.40 1.53
C GLY A 17 -5.38 10.93 2.31
N ILE A 18 -6.15 11.91 2.80
CA ILE A 18 -7.44 11.69 3.45
C ILE A 18 -8.43 10.96 2.53
N ALA A 19 -8.66 11.45 1.30
CA ALA A 19 -9.62 10.82 0.36
C ALA A 19 -9.22 9.40 -0.08
N SER A 20 -7.93 9.09 -0.15
CA SER A 20 -7.41 7.76 -0.51
C SER A 20 -7.59 6.78 0.65
N TYR A 21 -7.32 7.24 1.88
CA TYR A 21 -7.52 6.49 3.12
C TYR A 21 -9.01 6.16 3.33
N LEU A 22 -9.89 7.18 3.26
CA LEU A 22 -11.34 6.99 3.37
C LEU A 22 -11.91 6.09 2.25
N ARG A 23 -11.36 6.15 1.02
CA ARG A 23 -11.77 5.23 -0.05
C ARG A 23 -11.40 3.78 0.28
N ARG A 24 -10.23 3.52 0.87
CA ARG A 24 -9.80 2.18 1.30
C ARG A 24 -10.72 1.62 2.39
N ILE A 25 -11.10 2.43 3.38
CA ILE A 25 -12.11 2.08 4.40
C ILE A 25 -13.47 1.75 3.75
N ALA A 26 -14.00 2.66 2.93
CA ALA A 26 -15.29 2.48 2.26
C ALA A 26 -15.33 1.26 1.32
N ASP A 27 -14.20 0.91 0.71
CA ASP A 27 -14.05 -0.25 -0.14
C ASP A 27 -13.98 -1.57 0.66
N ALA A 28 -13.38 -1.58 1.84
CA ALA A 28 -13.38 -2.73 2.76
C ALA A 28 -14.79 -3.00 3.32
N LEU A 29 -15.43 -1.95 3.87
CA LEU A 29 -16.83 -1.99 4.33
C LEU A 29 -17.78 -2.53 3.25
N ARG A 30 -17.67 -2.03 2.01
CA ARG A 30 -18.51 -2.50 0.88
C ARG A 30 -18.34 -4.00 0.58
N ARG A 31 -17.18 -4.58 0.87
CA ARG A 31 -16.88 -6.00 0.60
C ARG A 31 -17.15 -6.91 1.79
N GLY A 32 -17.46 -6.37 2.98
CA GLY A 32 -17.45 -7.15 4.22
C GLY A 32 -16.05 -7.68 4.54
N GLU A 33 -15.04 -6.87 4.25
CA GLU A 33 -13.65 -7.10 4.63
C GLU A 33 -13.31 -6.24 5.85
N ARG A 34 -12.41 -6.75 6.70
CA ARG A 34 -11.87 -5.98 7.83
C ARG A 34 -11.34 -4.62 7.40
N VAL A 35 -11.71 -3.61 8.16
CA VAL A 35 -11.34 -2.21 7.97
C VAL A 35 -10.00 -1.96 8.65
N PRO A 36 -9.00 -1.42 7.95
CA PRO A 36 -7.73 -1.07 8.57
C PRO A 36 -7.85 0.24 9.36
N ALA A 37 -7.36 0.24 10.60
CA ALA A 37 -7.27 1.41 11.47
C ALA A 37 -5.98 2.22 11.23
N ASP A 38 -5.01 1.65 10.50
CA ASP A 38 -3.73 2.25 10.18
C ASP A 38 -3.36 2.11 8.68
N GLU A 39 -2.33 2.85 8.23
CA GLU A 39 -1.89 2.79 6.83
C GLU A 39 -1.13 1.49 6.50
N GLU A 40 -0.42 0.92 7.47
CA GLU A 40 0.45 -0.26 7.35
C GLU A 40 -0.36 -1.58 7.42
N GLN A 41 -1.63 -1.53 7.86
CA GLN A 41 -2.57 -2.66 8.05
C GLN A 41 -2.22 -3.57 9.23
N THR A 42 -1.46 -3.07 10.20
CA THR A 42 -1.09 -3.79 11.43
C THR A 42 -2.27 -3.89 12.40
N VAL A 43 -3.18 -2.92 12.37
CA VAL A 43 -4.40 -2.92 13.18
C VAL A 43 -5.61 -2.91 12.25
N THR A 44 -6.49 -3.91 12.39
CA THR A 44 -7.76 -3.95 11.66
C THR A 44 -8.94 -4.25 12.57
N VAL A 45 -10.11 -3.78 12.17
CA VAL A 45 -11.38 -3.96 12.85
C VAL A 45 -12.43 -4.60 11.93
N ASP A 46 -13.33 -5.41 12.47
CA ASP A 46 -14.37 -6.16 11.72
C ASP A 46 -15.78 -5.65 12.09
N PRO A 47 -16.18 -4.45 11.62
CA PRO A 47 -17.46 -3.86 12.01
C PRO A 47 -18.64 -4.67 11.44
N PRO A 48 -19.75 -4.84 12.20
CA PRO A 48 -20.89 -5.61 11.76
C PRO A 48 -21.59 -4.98 10.54
N ALA A 49 -22.36 -5.80 9.81
CA ALA A 49 -23.04 -5.40 8.58
C ALA A 49 -24.04 -4.23 8.74
N GLU A 50 -24.50 -3.98 9.96
CA GLU A 50 -25.26 -2.80 10.38
C GLU A 50 -24.59 -2.27 11.66
N THR A 51 -24.14 -1.01 11.64
CA THR A 51 -23.38 -0.33 12.69
C THR A 51 -23.87 1.12 12.77
N ASP A 52 -23.95 1.72 13.96
CA ASP A 52 -24.28 3.13 14.10
C ASP A 52 -23.09 4.01 13.67
N LEU A 53 -23.38 5.13 12.99
CA LEU A 53 -22.37 6.05 12.42
C LEU A 53 -22.65 7.46 12.94
N GLU A 54 -21.78 7.96 13.82
CA GLU A 54 -21.77 9.33 14.32
C GLU A 54 -20.89 10.19 13.39
N VAL A 55 -21.32 11.43 13.14
CA VAL A 55 -20.54 12.42 12.37
C VAL A 55 -20.66 13.78 13.04
N GLU A 56 -19.60 14.20 13.71
CA GLU A 56 -19.53 15.46 14.45
C GLU A 56 -18.66 16.50 13.73
N VAL A 57 -18.98 17.78 13.92
CA VAL A 57 -18.22 18.90 13.37
C VAL A 57 -18.13 19.99 14.43
N GLU A 58 -16.97 20.07 15.08
CA GLU A 58 -16.75 21.02 16.16
C GLU A 58 -16.01 22.29 15.71
N ARG A 59 -15.98 23.29 16.61
CA ARG A 59 -15.11 24.46 16.50
C ARG A 59 -14.58 24.83 17.88
N GLU A 60 -13.29 24.59 18.10
CA GLU A 60 -12.56 25.09 19.25
C GLU A 60 -11.60 26.20 18.81
N GLY A 61 -11.75 27.41 19.37
CA GLY A 61 -10.91 28.55 19.02
C GLY A 61 -10.98 28.92 17.52
N ASP A 62 -9.84 28.81 16.84
CA ASP A 62 -9.68 29.05 15.39
C ASP A 62 -9.72 27.74 14.57
N ASP A 63 -9.79 26.58 15.23
CA ASP A 63 -9.74 25.25 14.62
C ASP A 63 -11.15 24.68 14.35
N VAL A 64 -11.22 23.71 13.43
CA VAL A 64 -12.46 23.00 13.05
C VAL A 64 -12.13 21.53 12.87
N SER A 65 -12.76 20.65 13.67
CA SER A 65 -12.68 19.20 13.50
C SER A 65 -13.85 18.69 12.64
N LEU A 66 -13.64 17.51 12.06
CA LEU A 66 -14.68 16.66 11.49
C LEU A 66 -14.35 15.25 11.97
N GLU A 67 -15.23 14.72 12.79
CA GLU A 67 -15.07 13.41 13.42
C GLU A 67 -16.10 12.46 12.83
N ILE A 68 -15.68 11.21 12.61
CA ILE A 68 -16.48 10.16 11.96
C ILE A 68 -16.21 8.90 12.78
N GLU A 69 -17.20 8.50 13.56
CA GLU A 69 -17.09 7.40 14.51
C GLU A 69 -18.11 6.30 14.17
N MET A 70 -17.71 5.05 14.36
CA MET A 70 -18.57 3.88 14.23
C MET A 70 -18.51 3.13 15.56
N GLU A 71 -19.65 2.95 16.22
CA GLU A 71 -19.75 2.26 17.50
C GLU A 71 -20.50 0.92 17.32
N TRP A 72 -19.94 -0.16 17.88
CA TRP A 72 -20.59 -1.47 17.95
C TRP A 72 -20.22 -2.23 19.22
N GLU A 73 -21.03 -3.22 19.61
CA GLU A 73 -20.68 -4.14 20.69
C GLU A 73 -19.55 -5.08 20.21
N GLU A 74 -18.37 -4.98 20.84
CA GLU A 74 -17.19 -5.81 20.53
C GLU A 74 -17.48 -7.32 20.69
N ALA A 75 -17.23 -8.08 19.62
CA ALA A 75 -17.19 -9.54 19.64
C ALA A 75 -15.75 -10.11 19.56
N GLU A 76 -15.59 -11.38 19.92
CA GLU A 76 -14.29 -12.05 19.95
C GLU A 76 -13.66 -12.11 18.55
N GLY A 77 -12.56 -11.36 18.37
CA GLY A 77 -11.84 -11.27 17.10
C GLY A 77 -12.27 -10.11 16.20
N ASP A 78 -13.09 -9.18 16.69
CA ASP A 78 -13.42 -7.94 15.96
C ASP A 78 -12.20 -7.04 15.78
N ILE A 79 -11.27 -7.05 16.74
CA ILE A 79 -10.01 -6.28 16.66
C ILE A 79 -8.85 -7.25 16.52
N GLU A 80 -7.98 -7.03 15.53
CA GLU A 80 -6.74 -7.80 15.37
C GLU A 80 -5.56 -6.82 15.21
N THR A 81 -4.68 -6.82 16.22
CA THR A 81 -3.49 -5.96 16.38
C THR A 81 -2.20 -6.61 15.89
N ASP A 82 -2.26 -7.91 15.60
CA ASP A 82 -1.12 -8.77 15.27
C ASP A 82 -1.36 -9.47 13.92
N ILE A 83 -2.09 -8.83 13.00
CA ILE A 83 -2.15 -9.33 11.62
C ILE A 83 -0.72 -9.28 11.08
N ALA A 84 -0.27 -10.38 10.46
CA ALA A 84 0.74 -10.28 9.41
C ALA A 84 0.11 -9.48 8.25
N ALA A 85 0.16 -8.15 8.39
CA ALA A 85 -0.51 -7.12 7.59
C ALA A 85 -0.27 -7.27 6.08
N SER A 86 0.79 -8.01 5.76
CA SER A 86 1.18 -8.51 4.47
C SER A 86 1.29 -10.03 4.49
N LYS A 87 0.73 -10.68 3.47
CA LYS A 87 1.04 -12.09 3.09
C LYS A 87 2.32 -12.17 2.27
N ALA A 88 3.26 -11.28 2.55
CA ALA A 88 4.51 -11.14 1.82
C ALA A 88 5.60 -10.46 2.67
N THR A 89 6.84 -10.82 2.40
CA THR A 89 8.03 -10.35 3.09
C THR A 89 8.99 -9.69 2.10
N PHE A 90 9.59 -8.57 2.49
CA PHE A 90 10.74 -8.01 1.78
C PHE A 90 11.99 -8.82 2.17
N ASP A 91 12.46 -9.65 1.26
CA ASP A 91 13.70 -10.41 1.35
C ASP A 91 14.83 -9.53 0.78
N LEU A 92 15.66 -9.00 1.69
CA LEU A 92 16.78 -8.09 1.42
C LEU A 92 18.08 -8.89 1.44
N TYR A 93 18.84 -8.89 0.34
CA TYR A 93 20.03 -9.73 0.16
C TYR A 93 21.13 -9.03 -0.64
N GLU A 94 22.38 -9.47 -0.42
CA GLU A 94 23.52 -9.10 -1.28
C GLU A 94 23.67 -10.15 -2.39
N ASP A 95 23.89 -9.71 -3.63
CA ASP A 95 24.04 -10.60 -4.78
C ASP A 95 25.52 -10.95 -5.08
N SER A 96 25.74 -11.75 -6.13
CA SER A 96 27.09 -12.16 -6.53
C SER A 96 27.98 -11.05 -7.11
N ALA A 97 27.45 -9.84 -7.30
CA ALA A 97 28.15 -8.66 -7.76
C ALA A 97 28.45 -7.67 -6.62
N GLU A 98 28.21 -8.07 -5.35
CA GLU A 98 28.34 -7.21 -4.17
C GLU A 98 27.34 -6.03 -4.19
N GLU A 99 26.21 -6.21 -4.90
CA GLU A 99 25.10 -5.26 -4.93
C GLU A 99 23.96 -5.73 -4.01
N TRP A 100 23.41 -4.79 -3.23
CA TRP A 100 22.25 -5.04 -2.38
C TRP A 100 20.98 -4.99 -3.21
N ARG A 101 20.11 -5.99 -3.06
CA ARG A 101 18.84 -6.11 -3.77
C ARG A 101 17.75 -6.51 -2.78
N TRP A 102 16.52 -6.18 -3.10
CA TRP A 102 15.36 -6.64 -2.34
C TRP A 102 14.31 -7.21 -3.28
N ARG A 103 13.54 -8.18 -2.79
CA ARG A 103 12.35 -8.72 -3.47
C ARG A 103 11.20 -8.87 -2.48
N LEU A 104 9.99 -8.51 -2.88
CA LEU A 104 8.78 -8.73 -2.11
C LEU A 104 8.21 -10.11 -2.48
N VAL A 105 8.33 -11.08 -1.58
CA VAL A 105 7.94 -12.48 -1.77
C VAL A 105 6.65 -12.76 -1.03
N HIS A 106 5.58 -13.13 -1.74
CA HIS A 106 4.33 -13.58 -1.13
C HIS A 106 4.52 -14.99 -0.51
N ASP A 107 3.85 -15.29 0.61
CA ASP A 107 3.81 -16.61 1.31
C ASP A 107 3.67 -17.85 0.40
N ASN A 108 3.08 -17.68 -0.79
CA ASN A 108 2.93 -18.73 -1.80
C ASN A 108 4.20 -18.96 -2.66
N GLY A 109 5.31 -18.29 -2.33
CA GLY A 109 6.60 -18.34 -3.00
C GLY A 109 6.74 -17.43 -4.22
N ASN A 110 5.71 -16.68 -4.61
CA ASN A 110 5.81 -15.79 -5.76
C ASN A 110 6.45 -14.45 -5.39
N ILE A 111 7.48 -14.05 -6.13
CA ILE A 111 7.96 -12.66 -6.14
C ILE A 111 6.86 -11.80 -6.79
N ILE A 112 6.37 -10.81 -6.05
CA ILE A 112 5.32 -9.89 -6.53
C ILE A 112 5.86 -8.49 -6.85
N ALA A 113 7.04 -8.13 -6.34
CA ALA A 113 7.82 -6.96 -6.74
C ALA A 113 9.31 -7.18 -6.46
N ASP A 114 10.20 -6.44 -7.11
CA ASP A 114 11.60 -6.28 -6.69
C ASP A 114 12.13 -4.87 -7.03
N GLY A 115 13.35 -4.56 -6.59
CA GLY A 115 13.96 -3.24 -6.76
C GLY A 115 14.37 -2.88 -8.20
N GLY A 116 14.39 -3.83 -9.14
CA GLY A 116 14.80 -3.64 -10.54
C GLY A 116 16.31 -3.43 -10.75
N GLU A 117 16.96 -2.69 -9.85
CA GLU A 117 18.39 -2.37 -9.88
C GLU A 117 19.15 -2.87 -8.64
N GLY A 118 20.49 -2.89 -8.73
CA GLY A 118 21.37 -3.19 -7.61
C GLY A 118 21.75 -1.91 -6.86
N TYR A 119 21.63 -1.92 -5.53
CA TYR A 119 22.00 -0.81 -4.67
C TYR A 119 23.43 -0.97 -4.14
N ALA A 120 24.23 0.10 -4.20
CA ALA A 120 25.61 0.11 -3.71
C ALA A 120 25.76 -0.02 -2.17
N SER A 121 24.66 -0.10 -1.41
CA SER A 121 24.69 -0.40 0.02
C SER A 121 23.32 -0.88 0.53
N LYS A 122 23.34 -1.68 1.60
CA LYS A 122 22.14 -2.14 2.33
C LYS A 122 21.19 -0.98 2.67
N HIS A 123 21.73 0.11 3.20
CA HIS A 123 20.95 1.28 3.59
C HIS A 123 20.19 1.92 2.42
N ASN A 124 20.76 1.90 1.21
CA ASN A 124 20.07 2.39 0.02
C ASN A 124 18.92 1.47 -0.40
N ALA A 125 19.08 0.15 -0.26
CA ALA A 125 18.03 -0.82 -0.51
C ALA A 125 16.88 -0.71 0.52
N GLU A 126 17.20 -0.51 1.81
CA GLU A 126 16.23 -0.20 2.88
C GLU A 126 15.42 1.08 2.56
N ASN A 127 16.09 2.15 2.13
CA ASN A 127 15.42 3.38 1.69
C ASN A 127 14.52 3.16 0.47
N GLY A 128 14.90 2.24 -0.45
CA GLY A 128 14.07 1.78 -1.55
C GLY A 128 12.78 1.11 -1.05
N ILE A 129 12.89 0.14 -0.15
CA ILE A 129 11.75 -0.54 0.49
C ILE A 129 10.80 0.48 1.15
N GLU A 130 11.32 1.42 1.93
CA GLU A 130 10.52 2.47 2.58
C GLU A 130 9.85 3.42 1.57
N SER A 131 10.50 3.70 0.44
CA SER A 131 9.89 4.46 -0.67
C SER A 131 8.72 3.69 -1.28
N VAL A 132 8.84 2.37 -1.46
CA VAL A 132 7.76 1.50 -1.94
C VAL A 132 6.60 1.52 -0.96
N LYS A 133 6.83 1.19 0.32
CA LYS A 133 5.80 1.19 1.39
C LYS A 133 4.96 2.48 1.39
N ARG A 134 5.63 3.62 1.32
CA ARG A 134 5.00 4.96 1.33
C ARG A 134 4.18 5.26 0.08
N ASN A 135 4.63 4.82 -1.09
CA ASN A 135 4.06 5.26 -2.36
C ASN A 135 2.98 4.31 -2.93
N VAL A 136 3.10 2.99 -2.74
CA VAL A 136 2.23 1.99 -3.38
C VAL A 136 0.73 2.20 -3.12
N ALA A 137 0.35 2.56 -1.89
CA ALA A 137 -1.05 2.76 -1.52
C ALA A 137 -1.68 3.95 -2.25
N GLY A 138 -0.90 5.00 -2.49
CA GLY A 138 -1.34 6.21 -3.17
C GLY A 138 -1.23 6.12 -4.69
N ALA A 139 -0.12 5.62 -5.23
CA ALA A 139 0.37 5.86 -6.59
C ALA A 139 -0.71 5.73 -7.70
N ARG A 140 -0.66 6.62 -8.70
CA ARG A 140 -1.53 6.55 -9.90
C ARG A 140 -1.16 5.31 -10.72
N LEU A 141 -2.10 4.76 -11.49
CA LEU A 141 -1.81 3.76 -12.51
C LEU A 141 -1.96 4.41 -13.90
N VAL A 142 -0.87 4.45 -14.66
CA VAL A 142 -0.80 4.89 -16.06
C VAL A 142 -0.57 3.66 -16.93
N ASP A 143 -1.16 3.64 -18.12
CA ASP A 143 -1.27 2.48 -18.99
C ASP A 143 -0.64 2.82 -20.36
N GLU A 144 0.69 2.68 -20.48
CA GLU A 144 1.51 3.17 -21.61
C GLU A 144 1.09 2.57 -22.97
N SER A 145 0.38 1.44 -22.95
CA SER A 145 -0.15 0.77 -24.14
C SER A 145 -1.39 1.42 -24.76
N LYS A 146 -1.93 2.48 -24.17
CA LYS A 146 -3.08 3.23 -24.66
C LYS A 146 -2.67 4.67 -24.97
N ASP A 147 -3.11 5.20 -26.12
CA ASP A 147 -3.21 6.66 -26.37
C ASP A 147 -4.33 7.33 -25.52
N GLU A 148 -4.74 6.69 -24.43
CA GLU A 148 -5.66 7.23 -23.44
C GLU A 148 -4.81 7.69 -22.26
N GLN A 149 -4.53 8.98 -22.22
CA GLN A 149 -4.42 9.68 -20.96
C GLN A 149 -5.78 9.54 -20.27
N ASP A 150 -5.97 8.44 -19.52
CA ASP A 150 -7.01 8.31 -18.51
C ASP A 150 -6.69 9.38 -17.45
N GLU A 151 -7.08 10.62 -17.74
CA GLU A 151 -7.14 11.76 -16.84
C GLU A 151 -8.20 11.46 -15.78
N ASP A 152 -7.82 10.63 -14.81
CA ASP A 152 -8.22 10.81 -13.42
C ASP A 152 -7.19 11.78 -12.80
N PRO A 153 -7.40 13.12 -12.92
CA PRO A 153 -6.38 14.11 -12.58
C PRO A 153 -6.13 14.19 -11.07
N ASP A 154 -7.09 13.74 -10.26
CA ASP A 154 -7.12 13.98 -8.81
C ASP A 154 -6.63 12.79 -7.97
N VAL A 155 -5.64 12.08 -8.53
CA VAL A 155 -4.60 11.46 -7.71
C VAL A 155 -3.37 12.39 -7.60
N ALA A 156 -3.35 13.35 -6.63
CA ALA A 156 -2.21 14.25 -6.26
C ALA A 156 -1.76 14.17 -4.75
N GLY A 157 -0.68 13.42 -4.40
CA GLY A 157 -0.41 13.00 -3.00
C GLY A 157 0.43 11.72 -2.75
N SER A 158 0.88 11.00 -3.77
CA SER A 158 2.09 10.16 -3.72
C SER A 158 2.98 10.66 -4.85
N ASN A 159 4.28 10.71 -4.60
CA ASN A 159 5.28 11.21 -5.54
C ASN A 159 5.72 10.10 -6.51
N ALA A 160 4.82 9.19 -6.85
CA ALA A 160 5.14 8.07 -7.72
C ALA A 160 3.92 7.59 -8.51
N THR A 161 4.21 7.02 -9.67
CA THR A 161 3.24 6.49 -10.64
C THR A 161 3.62 5.06 -11.00
N PHE A 162 2.65 4.16 -10.93
CA PHE A 162 2.75 2.86 -11.57
C PHE A 162 2.55 3.02 -13.08
N GLU A 163 3.56 2.68 -13.86
CA GLU A 163 3.49 2.58 -15.31
C GLU A 163 3.30 1.12 -15.69
N LEU A 164 2.26 0.83 -16.48
CA LEU A 164 1.96 -0.49 -17.03
C LEU A 164 2.26 -0.50 -18.53
N PHE A 165 3.19 -1.34 -18.95
CA PHE A 165 3.73 -1.37 -20.31
C PHE A 165 3.88 -2.80 -20.85
N GLU A 166 4.19 -2.92 -22.13
CA GLU A 166 4.52 -4.17 -22.81
C GLU A 166 6.01 -4.11 -23.21
N ASP A 167 6.78 -5.14 -22.88
CA ASP A 167 8.21 -5.20 -23.18
C ASP A 167 8.50 -5.69 -24.62
N SER A 168 9.78 -5.71 -25.00
CA SER A 168 10.21 -6.16 -26.33
C SER A 168 10.06 -7.67 -26.58
N ALA A 169 9.52 -8.43 -25.63
CA ALA A 169 9.19 -9.85 -25.73
C ALA A 169 7.67 -10.11 -25.66
N ASP A 170 6.85 -9.08 -25.93
CA ASP A 170 5.38 -9.10 -25.85
C ASP A 170 4.87 -9.51 -24.44
N GLN A 171 5.63 -9.20 -23.39
CA GLN A 171 5.26 -9.45 -22.00
C GLN A 171 4.82 -8.17 -21.30
N TRP A 172 3.70 -8.23 -20.60
CA TRP A 172 3.20 -7.11 -19.82
C TRP A 172 4.02 -6.96 -18.55
N ARG A 173 4.49 -5.76 -18.26
CA ARG A 173 5.23 -5.40 -17.04
C ARG A 173 4.63 -4.17 -16.40
N TRP A 174 4.98 -3.95 -15.15
CA TRP A 174 4.75 -2.67 -14.50
C TRP A 174 6.00 -2.26 -13.73
N ARG A 175 6.17 -0.94 -13.58
CA ARG A 175 7.19 -0.32 -12.72
C ARG A 175 6.56 0.81 -11.90
N LEU A 176 7.06 1.06 -10.70
CA LEU A 176 6.72 2.22 -9.88
C LEU A 176 7.84 3.25 -10.06
N VAL A 177 7.52 4.35 -10.73
CA VAL A 177 8.45 5.44 -11.03
C VAL A 177 8.16 6.61 -10.09
N HIS A 178 9.14 7.06 -9.34
CA HIS A 178 9.05 8.25 -8.50
C HIS A 178 9.20 9.53 -9.35
N ASP A 179 8.68 10.67 -8.89
CA ASP A 179 8.61 11.93 -9.66
C ASP A 179 9.99 12.50 -10.09
N ASN A 180 11.09 12.00 -9.50
CA ASN A 180 12.46 12.29 -9.93
C ASN A 180 12.93 11.46 -11.14
N GLY A 181 12.11 10.53 -11.64
CA GLY A 181 12.42 9.58 -12.72
C GLY A 181 13.05 8.26 -12.27
N GLU A 182 13.19 8.03 -10.97
CA GLU A 182 13.79 6.81 -10.40
C GLU A 182 12.78 5.66 -10.39
N ILE A 183 13.18 4.48 -10.84
CA ILE A 183 12.39 3.25 -10.67
C ILE A 183 12.63 2.77 -9.25
N VAL A 184 11.59 2.86 -8.40
CA VAL A 184 11.67 2.44 -6.99
C VAL A 184 11.14 1.02 -6.77
N ALA A 185 10.47 0.43 -7.76
CA ALA A 185 10.12 -1.00 -7.81
C ALA A 185 9.70 -1.41 -9.23
N ASP A 186 9.84 -2.68 -9.58
CA ASP A 186 9.15 -3.28 -10.72
C ASP A 186 8.54 -4.65 -10.39
N GLY A 187 7.74 -5.18 -11.31
CA GLY A 187 7.03 -6.45 -11.12
C GLY A 187 7.89 -7.71 -11.20
N GLY A 188 9.18 -7.61 -11.53
CA GLY A 188 10.17 -8.69 -11.59
C GLY A 188 9.94 -9.76 -12.67
N GLN A 189 8.73 -9.80 -13.25
CA GLN A 189 8.27 -10.84 -14.15
C GLN A 189 7.47 -10.25 -15.31
N GLY A 190 7.68 -10.81 -16.50
CA GLY A 190 6.84 -10.54 -17.67
C GLY A 190 5.53 -11.33 -17.60
N TYR A 191 4.42 -10.64 -17.42
CA TYR A 191 3.09 -11.24 -17.37
C TYR A 191 2.55 -11.54 -18.77
N SER A 192 1.95 -12.72 -18.94
CA SER A 192 1.30 -13.15 -20.20
C SER A 192 0.01 -12.39 -20.56
N SER A 193 -0.42 -11.43 -19.74
CA SER A 193 -1.49 -10.50 -20.10
C SER A 193 -1.54 -9.28 -19.19
N LYS A 194 -2.04 -8.17 -19.74
CA LYS A 194 -2.37 -6.93 -19.06
C LYS A 194 -3.19 -7.12 -17.77
N GLN A 195 -4.16 -8.03 -17.77
CA GLN A 195 -4.99 -8.32 -16.60
C GLN A 195 -4.18 -8.95 -15.46
N LYS A 196 -3.21 -9.82 -15.78
CA LYS A 196 -2.31 -10.43 -14.78
C LYS A 196 -1.34 -9.40 -14.21
N ALA A 197 -0.78 -8.52 -15.03
CA ALA A 197 0.04 -7.40 -14.53
C ALA A 197 -0.76 -6.49 -13.58
N LYS A 198 -2.02 -6.15 -13.92
CA LYS A 198 -2.93 -5.42 -13.01
C LYS A 198 -3.30 -6.22 -11.74
N GLN A 199 -3.23 -7.56 -11.75
CA GLN A 199 -3.38 -8.40 -10.55
C GLN A 199 -2.13 -8.35 -9.67
N GLY A 200 -0.93 -8.48 -10.24
CA GLY A 200 0.35 -8.33 -9.52
C GLY A 200 0.45 -6.99 -8.81
N LEU A 201 0.16 -5.90 -9.53
CA LEU A 201 0.12 -4.55 -8.95
C LEU A 201 -0.86 -4.43 -7.77
N ARG A 202 -2.05 -5.05 -7.82
CA ARG A 202 -2.97 -5.07 -6.67
C ARG A 202 -2.39 -5.85 -5.49
N SER A 203 -1.71 -6.96 -5.74
CA SER A 203 -1.01 -7.73 -4.71
C SER A 203 0.06 -6.88 -4.02
N VAL A 204 0.85 -6.11 -4.77
CA VAL A 204 1.85 -5.19 -4.19
C VAL A 204 1.19 -4.10 -3.35
N ARG A 205 0.14 -3.43 -3.84
CA ARG A 205 -0.57 -2.40 -3.06
C ARG A 205 -1.16 -2.92 -1.75
N GLN A 206 -1.62 -4.16 -1.73
CA GLN A 206 -2.20 -4.78 -0.55
C GLN A 206 -1.13 -5.19 0.47
N ASN A 207 -0.01 -5.74 0.00
CA ASN A 207 0.97 -6.40 0.87
C ASN A 207 2.14 -5.50 1.25
N ALA A 208 2.71 -4.74 0.31
CA ALA A 208 3.94 -3.97 0.57
C ALA A 208 3.89 -3.05 1.81
N PRO A 209 2.81 -2.28 2.10
CA PRO A 209 2.79 -1.39 3.27
C PRO A 209 3.06 -2.10 4.61
N GLY A 210 2.52 -3.30 4.78
CA GLY A 210 2.63 -4.10 6.02
C GLY A 210 3.69 -5.19 5.98
N ALA A 211 4.52 -5.23 4.94
CA ALA A 211 5.53 -6.28 4.78
C ALA A 211 6.72 -6.04 5.71
N VAL A 212 7.06 -7.07 6.48
CA VAL A 212 8.31 -7.13 7.26
C VAL A 212 9.51 -7.21 6.32
N VAL A 213 10.69 -6.82 6.82
CA VAL A 213 11.96 -6.97 6.10
C VAL A 213 12.75 -8.09 6.76
N GLU A 214 13.10 -9.11 5.99
CA GLU A 214 14.00 -10.19 6.38
C GLU A 214 15.37 -9.99 5.73
N GLU A 215 16.42 -10.36 6.47
CA GLU A 215 17.82 -10.26 6.09
C GLU A 215 18.45 -11.65 6.05
N PRO A 216 19.60 -11.86 5.36
CA PRO A 216 20.25 -13.16 5.31
C PRO A 216 20.99 -13.43 6.64
N GLU A 217 20.90 -14.67 7.14
CA GLU A 217 21.67 -15.15 8.31
C GLU A 217 23.18 -15.28 8.07
#